data_AF-A0A7X8X7V2-F1
#
_entry.id   AF-A0A7X8X7V2-F1
#
_cell.length_a   1.000
_cell.length_b   1.000
_cell.length_c   1.000
_cell.angle_alpha   90.00
_cell.angle_beta   90.00
_cell.angle_gamma   90.00
#
_symmetry.space_group_name_H-M   'P 1'
#
loop_
_entity.id
_entity.type
_entity.pdbx_description
1 polymer ?
#
loop_
_entity_poly.entity_id
_entity_poly.type
_entity_poly.pdbx_seq_one_letter_code
_entity_poly.pdbx_strand_id
1 'polypeptide(L)'
;MRTFHEYQLDELMVRLHGSLPFTRKINTIHIHHTAEPNKRNYKGLETIKNIYQYHTKTRGWSDIGYHWLISPEGTIWVGRDPNRDPASITNYNKGALAIALIGNFDTEILEEPQKKTAIELTKFLLSTFQLEAEKSIFFHKEKSATACPGKNIKKEDFLSWLKKEKELLDVQIRPIEIKRKGKTYKGYLFDNKAYVEVRELIEDLGGKVQWVDNKVIIS
;
A
#
# COMPACT_ATOMS: atom_id res chain seq x y z
N MET A 1 7.75 21.09 -1.20
CA MET A 1 7.27 20.16 -2.24
C MET A 1 6.93 18.84 -1.56
N ARG A 2 5.82 18.18 -1.91
CA ARG A 2 5.48 16.87 -1.31
C ARG A 2 6.43 15.79 -1.84
N THR A 3 6.98 14.97 -0.95
CA THR A 3 7.78 13.79 -1.30
C THR A 3 6.87 12.57 -1.38
N PHE A 4 7.11 11.70 -2.37
CA PHE A 4 6.42 10.43 -2.54
C PHE A 4 7.41 9.28 -2.34
N HIS A 5 6.94 8.25 -1.68
CA HIS A 5 7.70 7.02 -1.45
C HIS A 5 6.98 5.86 -2.12
N GLU A 6 7.78 4.98 -2.70
CA GLU A 6 7.33 3.68 -3.20
C GLU A 6 7.93 2.58 -2.35
N TYR A 7 7.21 1.47 -2.23
CA TYR A 7 7.63 0.29 -1.50
C TYR A 7 7.29 -0.97 -2.29
N GLN A 8 8.12 -1.99 -2.11
CA GLN A 8 7.67 -3.35 -2.36
C GLN A 8 6.66 -3.76 -1.28
N LEU A 9 5.86 -4.78 -1.58
CA LEU A 9 4.78 -5.21 -0.70
C LEU A 9 5.28 -5.60 0.70
N ASP A 10 6.37 -6.36 0.76
CA ASP A 10 6.99 -6.84 2.00
C ASP A 10 7.48 -5.67 2.88
N GLU A 11 8.17 -4.71 2.28
CA GLU A 11 8.61 -3.48 2.94
C GLU A 11 7.43 -2.68 3.53
N LEU A 12 6.35 -2.54 2.77
CA LEU A 12 5.17 -1.82 3.24
C LEU A 12 4.50 -2.55 4.41
N MET A 13 4.31 -3.87 4.31
CA MET A 13 3.66 -4.64 5.38
C MET A 13 4.44 -4.54 6.69
N VAL A 14 5.77 -4.66 6.65
CA VAL A 14 6.63 -4.48 7.83
C VAL A 14 6.46 -3.08 8.41
N ARG A 15 6.41 -2.05 7.56
CA ARG A 15 6.19 -0.67 8.03
C ARG A 15 4.85 -0.47 8.72
N LEU A 16 3.77 -0.97 8.12
CA LEU A 16 2.42 -0.88 8.66
C LEU A 16 2.24 -1.67 9.95
N HIS A 17 2.96 -2.79 10.11
CA HIS A 17 2.89 -3.60 11.32
C HIS A 17 3.75 -3.04 12.46
N GLY A 18 5.00 -2.65 12.17
CA GLY A 18 6.01 -2.38 13.19
C GLY A 18 6.31 -0.91 13.46
N SER A 19 6.05 -0.01 12.50
CA SER A 19 6.57 1.38 12.57
C SER A 19 5.51 2.47 12.42
N LEU A 20 4.35 2.15 11.86
CA LEU A 20 3.27 3.11 11.68
C LEU A 20 2.06 2.71 12.54
N PRO A 21 1.91 3.26 13.76
CA PRO A 21 0.74 2.96 14.57
C PRO A 21 -0.51 3.58 13.92
N PHE A 22 -1.52 2.76 13.70
CA PHE A 22 -2.85 3.24 13.33
C PHE A 22 -3.53 3.83 14.58
N THR A 23 -3.94 5.08 14.49
CA THR A 23 -4.51 5.90 15.58
C THR A 23 -6.02 6.05 15.48
N ARG A 24 -6.62 5.51 14.41
CA ARG A 24 -8.07 5.51 14.18
C ARG A 24 -8.59 4.10 13.96
N LYS A 25 -9.87 3.89 14.26
CA LYS A 25 -10.56 2.63 13.96
C LYS A 25 -10.74 2.48 12.45
N ILE A 26 -10.32 1.32 11.93
CA ILE A 26 -10.51 0.93 10.53
C ILE A 26 -11.67 -0.07 10.46
N ASN A 27 -12.59 0.16 9.53
CA ASN A 27 -13.81 -0.64 9.35
C ASN A 27 -13.95 -1.19 7.94
N THR A 28 -13.43 -0.49 6.93
CA THR A 28 -13.64 -0.84 5.52
C THR A 28 -12.38 -0.63 4.68
N ILE A 29 -12.31 -1.34 3.56
CA ILE A 29 -11.27 -1.21 2.55
C ILE A 29 -11.95 -0.91 1.22
N HIS A 30 -11.65 0.26 0.65
CA HIS A 30 -12.14 0.69 -0.63
C HIS A 30 -11.16 0.27 -1.74
N ILE A 31 -11.69 -0.37 -2.78
CA ILE A 31 -10.92 -0.75 -3.96
C ILE A 31 -11.34 0.13 -5.14
N HIS A 32 -10.34 0.77 -5.74
CA HIS A 32 -10.48 1.66 -6.88
C HIS A 32 -9.57 1.23 -8.02
N HIS A 33 -9.90 1.70 -9.22
CA HIS A 33 -8.92 1.94 -10.26
C HIS A 33 -8.68 3.44 -10.44
N THR A 34 -7.63 3.83 -11.15
CA THR A 34 -7.44 5.24 -11.53
C THR A 34 -8.29 5.65 -12.73
N ALA A 35 -8.64 4.69 -13.61
CA ALA A 35 -9.16 4.90 -14.96
C ALA A 35 -8.16 5.66 -15.84
N GLU A 36 -7.80 6.88 -15.43
CA GLU A 36 -6.68 7.62 -15.98
C GLU A 36 -5.75 8.09 -14.85
N PRO A 37 -4.42 7.85 -14.94
CA PRO A 37 -3.75 7.14 -16.03
C PRO A 37 -4.04 5.63 -16.01
N ASN A 38 -4.12 5.03 -17.19
CA ASN A 38 -4.15 3.59 -17.39
C ASN A 38 -2.71 2.99 -17.41
N LYS A 39 -2.56 1.68 -17.64
CA LYS A 39 -1.26 0.98 -17.63
C LYS A 39 -0.28 1.57 -18.65
N ARG A 40 -0.75 1.91 -19.86
CA ARG A 40 0.08 2.49 -20.93
C ARG A 40 0.60 3.88 -20.58
N ASN A 41 -0.15 4.64 -19.79
CA ASN A 41 0.19 6.01 -19.40
C ASN A 41 0.98 6.10 -18.09
N TYR A 42 1.23 4.98 -17.41
CA TYR A 42 2.00 4.95 -16.18
C TYR A 42 3.49 5.29 -16.45
N LYS A 43 4.01 6.25 -15.68
CA LYS A 43 5.39 6.76 -15.78
C LYS A 43 6.03 6.93 -14.39
N GLY A 44 5.80 5.97 -13.50
CA GLY A 44 6.38 5.99 -12.16
C GLY A 44 5.97 7.22 -11.35
N LEU A 45 6.96 7.87 -10.72
CA LEU A 45 6.77 9.07 -9.88
C LEU A 45 6.00 10.20 -10.58
N GLU A 46 6.18 10.37 -11.90
CA GLU A 46 5.52 11.44 -12.65
C GLU A 46 4.00 11.26 -12.67
N THR A 47 3.53 10.02 -12.83
CA THR A 47 2.12 9.66 -12.71
C THR A 47 1.57 10.04 -11.34
N ILE A 48 2.30 9.74 -10.26
CA ILE A 48 1.85 10.03 -8.90
C ILE A 48 1.78 11.54 -8.63
N LYS A 49 2.78 12.29 -9.11
CA LYS A 49 2.76 13.76 -9.06
C LYS A 49 1.56 14.34 -9.79
N ASN A 50 1.22 13.81 -10.96
CA ASN A 50 0.06 14.26 -11.73
C ASN A 50 -1.26 13.94 -11.02
N ILE A 51 -1.40 12.75 -10.43
CA ILE A 51 -2.57 12.40 -9.61
C ILE A 51 -2.69 13.35 -8.41
N TYR A 52 -1.58 13.66 -7.72
CA TYR A 52 -1.56 14.62 -6.62
C TYR A 52 -1.94 16.04 -7.07
N GLN A 53 -1.39 16.51 -8.18
CA GLN A 53 -1.74 17.83 -8.73
C GLN A 53 -3.22 17.90 -9.09
N TYR A 54 -3.76 16.90 -9.78
CA TYR A 54 -5.18 16.85 -10.10
C TYR A 54 -6.05 16.86 -8.84
N HIS A 55 -5.75 16.01 -7.86
CA HIS A 55 -6.51 15.95 -6.61
C HIS A 55 -6.41 17.25 -5.78
N THR A 56 -5.25 17.88 -5.70
CA THR A 56 -5.06 19.07 -4.85
C THR A 56 -5.38 20.39 -5.54
N LYS A 57 -5.10 20.51 -6.83
CA LYS A 57 -5.26 21.76 -7.60
C LYS A 57 -6.58 21.80 -8.35
N THR A 58 -7.03 20.69 -8.93
CA THR A 58 -8.30 20.63 -9.66
C THR A 58 -9.46 20.30 -8.74
N ARG A 59 -9.32 19.30 -7.85
CA ARG A 59 -10.40 18.90 -6.94
C ARG A 59 -10.39 19.61 -5.57
N GLY A 60 -9.35 20.39 -5.28
CA GLY A 60 -9.24 21.14 -4.03
C GLY A 60 -9.04 20.29 -2.77
N TRP A 61 -8.61 19.03 -2.91
CA TRP A 61 -8.34 18.17 -1.76
C TRP A 61 -7.02 18.54 -1.10
N SER A 62 -6.84 18.19 0.18
CA SER A 62 -5.56 18.40 0.86
C SER A 62 -4.44 17.47 0.37
N ASP A 63 -4.81 16.40 -0.33
CA ASP A 63 -3.91 15.32 -0.74
C ASP A 63 -4.55 14.43 -1.83
N ILE A 64 -3.77 13.48 -2.39
CA ILE A 64 -4.28 12.28 -3.05
C ILE A 64 -5.41 11.65 -2.21
N GLY A 65 -6.45 11.17 -2.88
CA GLY A 65 -7.61 10.60 -2.20
C GLY A 65 -7.40 9.21 -1.61
N TYR A 66 -6.43 8.45 -2.14
CA TYR A 66 -6.12 7.07 -1.76
C TYR A 66 -4.92 6.99 -0.82
N HIS A 67 -4.85 5.95 0.02
CA HIS A 67 -3.68 5.70 0.87
C HIS A 67 -2.57 4.99 0.10
N TRP A 68 -2.94 4.06 -0.77
CA TRP A 68 -2.00 3.28 -1.57
C TRP A 68 -2.42 3.26 -3.04
N LEU A 69 -1.44 3.44 -3.93
CA LEU A 69 -1.62 3.30 -5.37
C LEU A 69 -0.69 2.19 -5.86
N ILE A 70 -1.26 1.13 -6.42
CA ILE A 70 -0.49 -0.04 -6.87
C ILE A 70 -0.25 0.10 -8.37
N SER A 71 1.01 0.15 -8.76
CA SER A 71 1.42 0.27 -10.15
C SER A 71 1.18 -1.03 -10.95
N PRO A 72 1.19 -0.98 -12.29
CA PRO A 72 1.13 -2.20 -13.11
C PRO A 72 2.26 -3.19 -12.83
N GLU A 73 3.40 -2.71 -12.34
CA GLU A 73 4.56 -3.50 -11.93
C GLU A 73 4.48 -3.99 -10.47
N GLY A 74 3.34 -3.79 -9.80
CA GLY A 74 3.11 -4.29 -8.44
C GLY A 74 3.81 -3.50 -7.34
N THR A 75 4.44 -2.37 -7.67
CA THR A 75 5.05 -1.45 -6.70
C THR A 75 3.97 -0.57 -6.07
N ILE A 76 4.10 -0.24 -4.79
CA ILE A 76 3.09 0.50 -4.04
C ILE A 76 3.57 1.91 -3.74
N TRP A 77 2.88 2.90 -4.28
CA TRP A 77 3.09 4.31 -3.93
C TRP A 77 2.24 4.71 -2.73
N VAL A 78 2.87 5.37 -1.76
CA VAL A 78 2.17 5.94 -0.59
C VAL A 78 1.54 7.27 -0.98
N GLY A 79 0.21 7.30 -0.90
CA GLY A 79 -0.61 8.48 -1.06
C GLY A 79 -0.85 9.15 0.28
N ARG A 80 -2.13 9.29 0.64
CA ARG A 80 -2.57 9.92 1.89
C ARG A 80 -2.14 9.13 3.11
N ASP A 81 -1.84 9.85 4.19
CA ASP A 81 -1.61 9.28 5.51
C ASP A 81 -2.79 8.38 5.93
N PRO A 82 -2.57 7.07 6.18
CA PRO A 82 -3.63 6.15 6.56
C PRO A 82 -4.26 6.45 7.93
N ASN A 83 -3.67 7.33 8.74
CA ASN A 83 -4.29 7.89 9.96
C ASN A 83 -5.31 9.00 9.70
N ARG A 84 -5.48 9.41 8.44
CA ARG A 84 -6.55 10.31 8.00
C ARG A 84 -7.55 9.53 7.15
N ASP A 85 -8.80 9.94 7.16
CA ASP A 85 -9.79 9.35 6.26
C ASP A 85 -9.44 9.69 4.79
N PRO A 86 -9.69 8.75 3.84
CA PRO A 86 -9.43 8.96 2.43
C PRO A 86 -10.40 10.00 1.85
N ALA A 87 -10.08 10.48 0.64
CA ALA A 87 -11.05 11.16 -0.22
C ALA A 87 -11.36 10.24 -1.40
N SER A 88 -12.11 9.16 -1.13
CA SER A 88 -12.26 8.01 -2.02
C SER A 88 -13.72 7.82 -2.45
N ILE A 89 -14.62 7.52 -1.50
CA ILE A 89 -16.06 7.37 -1.75
C ILE A 89 -16.80 8.38 -0.86
N THR A 90 -17.43 9.36 -1.48
CA THR A 90 -18.22 10.39 -0.78
C THR A 90 -19.22 9.76 0.18
N ASN A 91 -19.29 10.25 1.42
CA ASN A 91 -20.12 9.74 2.53
C ASN A 91 -19.72 8.38 3.13
N TYR A 92 -18.69 7.70 2.60
CA TYR A 92 -18.23 6.40 3.12
C TYR A 92 -16.76 6.40 3.57
N ASN A 93 -16.09 7.55 3.59
CA ASN A 93 -14.66 7.63 3.92
C ASN A 93 -14.34 7.37 5.41
N LYS A 94 -15.29 7.57 6.33
CA LYS A 94 -15.03 7.47 7.77
C LYS A 94 -14.62 6.06 8.18
N GLY A 95 -13.38 5.89 8.65
CA GLY A 95 -12.84 4.57 9.03
C GLY A 95 -12.47 3.69 7.84
N ALA A 96 -12.45 4.23 6.62
CA ALA A 96 -12.05 3.49 5.43
C ALA A 96 -10.54 3.55 5.22
N LEU A 97 -9.97 2.50 4.64
CA LEU A 97 -8.70 2.55 3.91
C LEU A 97 -8.99 2.52 2.41
N ALA A 98 -8.18 3.18 1.57
CA ALA A 98 -8.42 3.18 0.13
C ALA A 98 -7.17 2.77 -0.65
N ILE A 99 -7.33 1.73 -1.47
CA ILE A 99 -6.35 1.21 -2.41
C ILE A 99 -6.83 1.54 -3.82
N ALA A 100 -5.99 2.16 -4.63
CA ALA A 100 -6.24 2.39 -6.05
C ALA A 100 -5.25 1.58 -6.90
N LEU A 101 -5.78 0.86 -7.88
CA LEU A 101 -5.00 0.17 -8.89
C LEU A 101 -4.78 1.12 -10.06
N ILE A 102 -3.52 1.40 -10.41
CA ILE A 102 -3.22 2.24 -11.58
C ILE A 102 -3.55 1.42 -12.82
N GLY A 103 -4.58 1.85 -13.55
CA GLY A 103 -5.16 1.10 -14.67
C GLY A 103 -6.59 1.53 -14.99
N ASN A 104 -7.05 1.13 -16.17
CA ASN A 104 -8.42 1.21 -16.62
C ASN A 104 -8.99 -0.20 -16.84
N PHE A 105 -9.45 -0.84 -15.77
CA PHE A 105 -10.03 -2.18 -15.84
C PHE A 105 -11.47 -2.23 -16.38
N ASP A 106 -11.94 -1.16 -17.02
CA ASP A 106 -13.05 -1.33 -17.98
C ASP A 106 -12.56 -1.96 -19.29
N THR A 107 -11.29 -1.75 -19.65
CA THR A 107 -10.70 -2.27 -20.89
C THR A 107 -9.50 -3.19 -20.64
N GLU A 108 -8.80 -3.00 -19.52
CA GLU A 108 -7.62 -3.77 -19.13
C GLU A 108 -7.99 -4.94 -18.23
N ILE A 109 -7.13 -5.95 -18.16
CA ILE A 109 -7.26 -7.10 -17.25
C ILE A 109 -6.28 -6.90 -16.10
N LEU A 110 -6.73 -7.22 -14.87
CA LEU A 110 -5.85 -7.21 -13.70
C LEU A 110 -4.98 -8.47 -13.72
N GLU A 111 -3.72 -8.29 -14.11
CA GLU A 111 -2.73 -9.36 -14.23
C GLU A 111 -1.62 -9.23 -13.18
N GLU A 112 -0.77 -10.25 -13.10
CA GLU A 112 0.46 -10.20 -12.30
C GLU A 112 1.45 -9.18 -12.88
N PRO A 113 2.28 -8.53 -12.04
CA PRO A 113 2.36 -8.67 -10.57
C PRO A 113 1.36 -7.79 -9.78
N GLN A 114 0.65 -6.86 -10.43
CA GLN A 114 -0.26 -5.92 -9.77
C GLN A 114 -1.38 -6.63 -9.00
N LYS A 115 -1.90 -7.72 -9.56
CA LYS A 115 -2.93 -8.54 -8.94
C LYS A 115 -2.48 -9.10 -7.59
N LYS A 116 -1.37 -9.83 -7.53
CA LYS A 116 -0.82 -10.36 -6.27
C LYS A 116 -0.65 -9.27 -5.24
N THR A 117 -0.03 -8.13 -5.60
CA THR A 117 0.14 -7.02 -4.66
C THR A 117 -1.20 -6.51 -4.10
N ALA A 118 -2.21 -6.37 -4.95
CA ALA A 118 -3.53 -5.92 -4.53
C ALA A 118 -4.21 -6.89 -3.55
N ILE A 119 -4.13 -8.19 -3.83
CA ILE A 119 -4.75 -9.23 -3.01
C ILE A 119 -4.01 -9.39 -1.69
N GLU A 120 -2.69 -9.54 -1.72
CA GLU A 120 -1.90 -9.73 -0.51
C GLU A 120 -1.94 -8.49 0.42
N LEU A 121 -1.87 -7.27 -0.12
CA LEU A 121 -2.06 -6.05 0.70
C LEU A 121 -3.46 -6.02 1.32
N THR A 122 -4.50 -6.30 0.54
CA THR A 122 -5.87 -6.31 1.07
C THR A 122 -6.04 -7.36 2.15
N LYS A 123 -5.51 -8.57 1.95
CA LYS A 123 -5.54 -9.68 2.91
C LYS A 123 -4.80 -9.33 4.20
N PHE A 124 -3.63 -8.70 4.09
CA PHE A 124 -2.87 -8.20 5.25
C PHE A 124 -3.67 -7.18 6.06
N LEU A 125 -4.31 -6.22 5.40
CA LEU A 125 -5.13 -5.20 6.09
C LEU A 125 -6.38 -5.83 6.75
N LEU A 126 -7.06 -6.75 6.07
CA LEU A 126 -8.19 -7.48 6.65
C LEU A 126 -7.77 -8.22 7.93
N SER A 127 -6.64 -8.93 7.89
CA SER A 127 -6.09 -9.63 9.05
C SER A 127 -5.71 -8.67 10.18
N THR A 128 -4.97 -7.61 9.85
CA THR A 128 -4.49 -6.59 10.81
C THR A 128 -5.63 -5.94 11.58
N PHE A 129 -6.77 -5.68 10.92
CA PHE A 129 -7.93 -5.03 11.52
C PHE A 129 -9.07 -5.99 11.87
N GLN A 130 -8.86 -7.31 11.75
CA GLN A 130 -9.85 -8.36 12.03
C GLN A 130 -11.19 -8.13 11.28
N LEU A 131 -11.08 -7.80 10.00
CA LEU A 131 -12.23 -7.48 9.14
C LEU A 131 -12.66 -8.68 8.31
N GLU A 132 -13.97 -8.90 8.23
CA GLU A 132 -14.54 -9.90 7.32
C GLU A 132 -14.59 -9.35 5.89
N ALA A 133 -13.96 -10.05 4.94
CA ALA A 133 -13.77 -9.59 3.56
C ALA A 133 -15.08 -9.18 2.87
N GLU A 134 -16.11 -10.02 2.95
CA GLU A 134 -17.39 -9.84 2.25
C GLU A 134 -18.17 -8.61 2.76
N LYS A 135 -18.00 -8.26 4.03
CA LYS A 135 -18.69 -7.11 4.66
C LYS A 135 -17.89 -5.81 4.58
N SER A 136 -16.56 -5.92 4.50
CA SER A 136 -15.67 -4.78 4.75
C SER A 136 -14.99 -4.25 3.50
N ILE A 137 -14.98 -5.00 2.39
CA ILE A 137 -14.46 -4.50 1.12
C ILE A 137 -15.58 -3.79 0.37
N PHE A 138 -15.36 -2.53 -0.04
CA PHE A 138 -16.26 -1.81 -0.94
C PHE A 138 -15.54 -1.45 -2.24
N PHE A 139 -16.12 -1.85 -3.36
CA PHE A 139 -15.79 -1.30 -4.66
C PHE A 139 -16.53 0.02 -4.82
N HIS A 140 -15.90 1.00 -5.46
CA HIS A 140 -16.49 2.34 -5.57
C HIS A 140 -17.91 2.34 -6.15
N LYS A 141 -18.17 1.50 -7.17
CA LYS A 141 -19.49 1.31 -7.80
C LYS A 141 -20.59 0.81 -6.86
N GLU A 142 -20.24 0.18 -5.74
CA GLU A 142 -21.23 -0.32 -4.77
C GLU A 142 -21.87 0.81 -3.96
N LYS A 143 -21.24 1.99 -3.95
CA LYS A 143 -21.62 3.13 -3.09
C LYS A 143 -21.78 4.46 -3.85
N SER A 144 -21.41 4.49 -5.14
CA SER A 144 -21.48 5.64 -6.03
C SER A 144 -21.86 5.22 -7.45
N ALA A 145 -22.48 6.10 -8.22
CA ALA A 145 -22.75 5.89 -9.65
C ALA A 145 -21.46 6.04 -10.49
N THR A 146 -20.69 4.96 -10.58
CA THR A 146 -19.40 4.89 -11.31
C THR A 146 -19.14 3.46 -11.79
N ALA A 147 -18.27 3.27 -12.79
CA ALA A 147 -17.82 1.95 -13.22
C ALA A 147 -16.68 1.38 -12.33
N CYS A 148 -16.03 2.24 -11.53
CA CYS A 148 -14.84 1.92 -10.73
C CYS A 148 -15.08 0.75 -9.74
N PRO A 149 -14.18 -0.25 -9.63
CA PRO A 149 -12.82 -0.34 -10.20
C PRO A 149 -12.74 -0.91 -11.63
N GLY A 150 -13.83 -0.89 -12.39
CA GLY A 150 -13.90 -1.37 -13.77
C GLY A 150 -14.59 -2.73 -13.89
N LYS A 151 -15.19 -3.02 -15.05
CA LYS A 151 -15.95 -4.26 -15.27
C LYS A 151 -15.12 -5.55 -15.23
N ASN A 152 -13.82 -5.48 -15.50
CA ASN A 152 -12.93 -6.66 -15.52
C ASN A 152 -12.38 -7.00 -14.12
N ILE A 153 -12.67 -6.19 -13.10
CA ILE A 153 -12.46 -6.55 -11.69
C ILE A 153 -13.83 -6.79 -11.07
N LYS A 154 -14.27 -8.05 -11.07
CA LYS A 154 -15.53 -8.45 -10.43
C LYS A 154 -15.29 -8.70 -8.94
N LYS A 155 -16.30 -8.38 -8.13
CA LYS A 155 -16.20 -8.49 -6.67
C LYS A 155 -16.08 -9.94 -6.25
N GLU A 156 -16.81 -10.83 -6.92
CA GLU A 156 -16.83 -12.27 -6.71
C GLU A 156 -15.45 -12.88 -7.00
N ASP A 157 -14.83 -12.47 -8.11
CA ASP A 157 -13.48 -12.91 -8.49
C ASP A 157 -12.45 -12.42 -7.46
N PHE A 158 -12.53 -11.16 -7.05
CA PHE A 158 -11.64 -10.57 -6.05
C PHE A 158 -11.73 -11.29 -4.70
N LEU A 159 -12.95 -11.56 -4.22
CA LEU A 159 -13.20 -12.35 -3.01
C LEU A 159 -12.71 -13.79 -3.17
N SER A 160 -12.85 -14.40 -4.35
CA SER A 160 -12.30 -15.72 -4.63
C SER A 160 -10.77 -15.73 -4.59
N TRP A 161 -10.10 -14.71 -5.13
CA TRP A 161 -8.64 -14.60 -5.09
C TRP A 161 -8.12 -14.48 -3.66
N LEU A 162 -8.77 -13.69 -2.81
CA LEU A 162 -8.44 -13.59 -1.37
C LEU A 162 -8.50 -14.94 -0.64
N LYS A 163 -9.43 -15.82 -1.03
CA LYS A 163 -9.60 -17.18 -0.49
C LYS A 163 -8.61 -18.19 -1.08
N LYS A 164 -8.25 -18.04 -2.37
CA LYS A 164 -7.42 -19.01 -3.14
C LYS A 164 -5.93 -18.83 -2.96
N GLU A 165 -5.45 -17.61 -2.82
CA GLU A 165 -4.06 -17.43 -2.40
C GLU A 165 -3.91 -18.16 -1.08
N LYS A 166 -3.01 -19.15 -1.05
CA LYS A 166 -2.64 -19.92 0.15
C LYS A 166 -2.71 -18.94 1.31
N GLU A 167 -3.42 -19.35 2.36
CA GLU A 167 -3.46 -18.64 3.63
C GLU A 167 -2.14 -17.90 3.85
N LEU A 168 -2.17 -16.68 4.39
CA LEU A 168 -1.01 -16.06 5.03
C LEU A 168 -0.58 -16.95 6.23
N LEU A 169 -0.39 -18.25 6.01
CA LEU A 169 -0.47 -19.34 6.96
C LEU A 169 0.75 -19.36 7.87
N ASP A 170 1.73 -18.49 7.63
CA ASP A 170 2.82 -18.23 8.57
C ASP A 170 3.57 -16.93 8.27
N VAL A 171 2.90 -15.94 7.66
CA VAL A 171 3.51 -14.62 7.46
C VAL A 171 3.40 -13.83 8.76
N GLN A 172 4.13 -14.31 9.78
CA GLN A 172 4.34 -13.59 11.01
C GLN A 172 5.42 -12.56 10.75
N ILE A 173 5.01 -11.29 10.61
CA ILE A 173 5.91 -10.20 10.94
C ILE A 173 6.17 -10.33 12.43
N ARG A 174 7.29 -10.94 12.79
CA ARG A 174 7.64 -11.15 14.19
C ARG A 174 8.80 -10.24 14.57
N PRO A 175 8.75 -9.61 15.75
CA PRO A 175 9.91 -8.90 16.25
C PRO A 175 11.07 -9.88 16.40
N ILE A 176 12.25 -9.46 15.99
CA ILE A 176 13.49 -10.21 16.13
C ILE A 176 14.57 -9.34 16.78
N GLU A 177 15.54 -10.01 17.37
CA GLU A 177 16.79 -9.41 17.83
C GLU A 177 17.94 -9.89 16.94
N ILE A 178 18.66 -8.95 16.33
CA ILE A 178 19.91 -9.24 15.63
C ILE A 178 21.05 -8.96 16.60
N LYS A 179 21.86 -9.97 16.91
CA LYS A 179 22.96 -9.87 17.89
C LYS A 179 24.30 -9.86 17.20
N ARG A 180 25.15 -8.89 17.52
CA ARG A 180 26.52 -8.77 16.99
C ARG A 180 27.44 -8.13 18.02
N LYS A 181 28.58 -8.76 18.30
CA LYS A 181 29.64 -8.24 19.21
C LYS A 181 29.09 -7.69 20.55
N GLY A 182 28.10 -8.37 21.13
CA GLY A 182 27.47 -7.95 22.40
C GLY A 182 26.42 -6.85 22.30
N LYS A 183 26.18 -6.28 21.10
CA LYS A 183 25.06 -5.37 20.83
C LYS A 183 23.86 -6.12 20.26
N THR A 184 22.68 -5.56 20.52
CA THR A 184 21.39 -6.09 20.07
C THR A 184 20.65 -5.02 19.29
N TYR A 185 20.22 -5.35 18.07
CA TYR A 185 19.40 -4.50 17.21
C TYR A 185 18.00 -5.09 17.12
N LYS A 186 16.98 -4.26 17.32
CA LYS A 186 15.59 -4.67 17.16
C LYS A 186 15.21 -4.60 15.69
N GLY A 187 14.52 -5.61 15.21
CA GLY A 187 14.04 -5.66 13.83
C GLY A 187 12.79 -6.51 13.71
N TYR A 188 12.42 -6.80 12.46
CA TYR A 188 11.31 -7.67 12.11
C TYR A 188 11.77 -8.73 11.12
N LEU A 189 11.28 -9.95 11.28
CA LEU A 189 11.42 -11.00 10.26
C LEU A 189 10.14 -11.05 9.45
N PHE A 190 10.26 -11.00 8.13
CA PHE A 190 9.17 -11.24 7.19
C PHE A 190 9.70 -12.02 5.99
N ASP A 191 9.06 -13.14 5.66
CA ASP A 191 9.44 -14.00 4.53
C ASP A 191 10.94 -14.34 4.49
N ASN A 192 11.49 -14.78 5.64
CA ASN A 192 12.91 -15.06 5.85
C ASN A 192 13.88 -13.89 5.58
N LYS A 193 13.38 -12.66 5.41
CA LYS A 193 14.18 -11.44 5.34
C LYS A 193 14.11 -10.69 6.67
N ALA A 194 15.27 -10.28 7.18
CA ALA A 194 15.36 -9.44 8.37
C ALA A 194 15.33 -7.95 7.97
N TYR A 195 14.45 -7.20 8.61
CA TYR A 195 14.32 -5.75 8.48
C TYR A 195 14.81 -5.09 9.75
N VAL A 196 15.81 -4.24 9.64
CA VAL A 196 16.45 -3.56 10.78
C VAL A 196 16.80 -2.14 10.39
N GLU A 197 16.87 -1.25 11.37
CA GLU A 197 17.34 0.12 11.18
C GLU A 197 18.80 0.09 10.68
N VAL A 198 19.01 0.68 9.49
CA VAL A 198 20.28 0.55 8.76
C VAL A 198 21.39 1.36 9.43
N ARG A 199 21.09 2.54 9.98
CA ARG A 199 22.10 3.44 10.55
C ARG A 199 22.83 2.78 11.72
N GLU A 200 22.11 2.32 12.72
CA GLU A 200 22.66 1.69 13.91
C GLU A 200 23.53 0.48 13.55
N LEU A 201 23.05 -0.36 12.62
CA LEU A 201 23.79 -1.55 12.19
C LEU A 201 25.08 -1.19 11.45
N ILE A 202 25.03 -0.23 10.52
CA ILE A 202 26.19 0.18 9.72
C ILE A 202 27.22 0.95 10.55
N GLU A 203 26.78 1.84 11.45
CA GLU A 203 27.69 2.59 12.32
C GLU A 203 28.43 1.63 13.27
N ASP A 204 27.79 0.55 13.74
CA ASP A 204 28.49 -0.51 14.47
C ASP A 204 29.42 -1.38 13.60
N LEU A 205 29.18 -1.45 12.30
CA LEU A 205 30.10 -2.06 11.34
C LEU A 205 31.35 -1.18 11.10
N GLY A 206 31.40 0.02 11.70
CA GLY A 206 32.46 1.01 11.48
C GLY A 206 32.27 1.83 10.19
N GLY A 207 31.12 1.63 9.52
CA GLY A 207 30.73 2.40 8.36
C GLY A 207 30.06 3.72 8.74
N LYS A 208 29.77 4.52 7.73
CA LYS A 208 29.03 5.78 7.83
C LYS A 208 27.78 5.69 6.98
N VAL A 209 26.67 6.16 7.53
CA VAL A 209 25.41 6.31 6.81
C VAL A 209 25.15 7.78 6.54
N GLN A 210 25.21 8.14 5.25
CA GLN A 210 24.92 9.48 4.77
C GLN A 210 23.63 9.49 3.94
N TRP A 211 22.88 10.57 4.08
CA TRP A 211 21.71 10.85 3.25
C TRP A 211 22.09 11.88 2.21
N VAL A 212 21.99 11.51 0.93
CA VAL A 212 22.17 12.41 -0.21
C VAL A 212 20.91 12.31 -1.06
N ASP A 213 20.12 13.39 -1.06
CA ASP A 213 18.78 13.42 -1.64
C ASP A 213 17.88 12.30 -1.09
N ASN A 214 17.45 11.38 -1.95
CA ASN A 214 16.64 10.20 -1.62
C ASN A 214 17.46 8.90 -1.56
N LYS A 215 18.80 9.00 -1.50
CA LYS A 215 19.71 7.86 -1.46
C LYS A 215 20.41 7.76 -0.11
N VAL A 216 20.51 6.53 0.37
CA VAL A 216 21.36 6.18 1.51
C VAL A 216 22.71 5.73 0.95
N ILE A 217 23.78 6.44 1.33
CA ILE A 217 25.16 6.07 0.99
C ILE A 217 25.77 5.43 2.23
N ILE A 218 26.30 4.22 2.04
CA ILE A 218 27.00 3.43 3.04
C ILE A 218 28.47 3.38 2.62
N SER A 219 29.38 3.82 3.49
CA SER A 219 30.82 3.84 3.25
C SER A 219 31.61 3.41 4.47
#